data_AF-A0A7J2LS44-F1
#
_entry.id   AF-A0A7J2LS44-F1
#
_cell.length_a   1.000
_cell.length_b   1.000
_cell.length_c   1.000
_cell.angle_alpha   90.00
_cell.angle_beta   90.00
_cell.angle_gamma   90.00
#
_symmetry.space_group_name_H-M   'P 1'
#
loop_
_entity.id
_entity.type
_entity.pdbx_description
1 polymer ?
#
loop_
_entity_poly.entity_id
_entity_poly.type
_entity_poly.pdbx_seq_one_letter_code
_entity_poly.pdbx_strand_id
1 'polypeptide(L)'
;EIIPYPFPQEYLKKALEKADAISLDMDFFDAVFFKATRVPEILGMSHSEFIIRLRSVSKLNAVYFDFVEYCPEIDLGYTHGKILTQLILEVISAFIKSGYG
;
A
#
# COMPACT_ATOMS: atom_id res chain seq x y z
N GLU A 1 -1.39 -10.16 -14.86
CA GLU A 1 -1.23 -11.47 -14.19
C GLU A 1 -1.75 -11.33 -12.78
N ILE A 2 -2.46 -12.32 -12.24
CA ILE A 2 -2.92 -12.32 -10.84
C ILE A 2 -1.93 -13.15 -10.05
N ILE A 3 -1.42 -12.60 -8.95
CA ILE A 3 -0.41 -13.26 -8.13
C ILE A 3 -0.95 -13.40 -6.71
N PRO A 4 -1.15 -14.64 -6.24
CA PRO A 4 -1.68 -14.86 -4.91
C PRO A 4 -0.61 -14.52 -3.86
N TYR A 5 -1.07 -14.02 -2.72
CA TYR A 5 -0.25 -13.90 -1.53
C TYR A 5 -0.22 -15.25 -0.76
N PRO A 6 0.90 -15.65 -0.13
CA PRO A 6 2.18 -14.94 -0.09
C PRO A 6 2.97 -15.09 -1.38
N PHE A 7 3.52 -13.97 -1.87
CA PHE A 7 4.43 -13.95 -3.02
C PHE A 7 5.88 -13.65 -2.60
N PRO A 8 6.88 -14.04 -3.40
CA PRO A 8 8.26 -13.63 -3.15
C PRO A 8 8.38 -12.11 -3.09
N GLN A 9 9.05 -11.61 -2.05
CA GLN A 9 9.11 -10.19 -1.72
C GLN A 9 9.67 -9.29 -2.84
N GLU A 10 10.57 -9.84 -3.66
CA GLU A 10 11.11 -9.18 -4.84
C GLU A 10 10.03 -8.85 -5.89
N TYR A 11 8.90 -9.55 -5.85
CA TYR A 11 7.80 -9.31 -6.77
C TYR A 11 7.18 -7.92 -6.56
N LEU A 12 6.82 -7.58 -5.31
CA LEU A 12 6.25 -6.27 -5.00
C LEU A 12 7.22 -5.14 -5.35
N LYS A 13 8.51 -5.29 -4.99
CA LYS A 13 9.53 -4.31 -5.37
C LYS A 13 9.58 -4.09 -6.88
N LYS A 14 9.65 -5.16 -7.67
CA LYS A 14 9.66 -5.08 -9.13
C LYS A 14 8.38 -4.49 -9.69
N ALA A 15 7.23 -4.78 -9.09
CA ALA A 15 5.95 -4.20 -9.49
C ALA A 15 5.96 -2.67 -9.28
N LEU A 16 6.38 -2.21 -8.09
CA LEU A 16 6.50 -0.78 -7.76
C LEU A 16 7.52 -0.05 -8.65
N GLU A 17 8.64 -0.70 -8.99
CA GLU A 17 9.68 -0.13 -9.86
C GLU A 17 9.26 -0.10 -11.34
N LYS A 18 8.28 -0.91 -11.78
CA LYS A 18 7.90 -1.02 -13.21
C LYS A 18 6.56 -0.38 -13.56
N ALA A 19 5.66 -0.23 -12.60
CA ALA A 19 4.32 0.26 -12.87
C ALA A 19 4.34 1.75 -13.27
N ASP A 20 3.55 2.10 -14.30
CA ASP A 20 3.31 3.49 -14.70
C ASP A 20 2.22 4.16 -13.85
N ALA A 21 1.31 3.36 -13.27
CA ALA A 21 0.26 3.78 -12.35
C ALA A 21 0.01 2.67 -11.34
N ILE A 22 -0.25 3.05 -10.08
CA ILE A 22 -0.52 2.13 -8.99
C ILE A 22 -1.86 2.50 -8.36
N SER A 23 -2.73 1.53 -8.17
CA SER A 23 -3.94 1.66 -7.35
C SER A 23 -3.90 0.57 -6.30
N LEU A 24 -3.89 0.95 -5.02
CA LEU A 24 -3.77 0.01 -3.92
C LEU A 24 -5.09 -0.11 -3.17
N ASP A 25 -5.71 -1.28 -3.25
CA ASP A 25 -6.87 -1.63 -2.43
C ASP A 25 -6.45 -1.85 -0.97
N MET A 26 -7.21 -1.33 -0.01
CA MET A 26 -6.90 -1.47 1.41
C MET A 26 -7.15 -2.88 1.95
N ASP A 27 -7.93 -3.70 1.26
CA ASP A 27 -8.07 -5.12 1.58
C ASP A 27 -6.84 -5.96 1.19
N PHE A 28 -5.85 -5.37 0.51
CA PHE A 28 -4.50 -5.95 0.33
C PHE A 28 -3.80 -6.24 1.66
N PHE A 29 -4.04 -5.40 2.67
CA PHE A 29 -3.49 -5.59 4.00
C PHE A 29 -4.31 -6.65 4.74
N ASP A 30 -3.63 -7.46 5.56
CA ASP A 30 -4.33 -8.45 6.37
C ASP A 30 -5.36 -7.75 7.27
N ALA A 31 -6.56 -8.32 7.39
CA ALA A 31 -7.65 -7.82 8.23
C ALA A 31 -7.24 -7.62 9.70
N VAL A 32 -6.21 -8.31 10.20
CA VAL A 32 -5.63 -8.07 11.53
C VAL A 32 -5.00 -6.68 11.63
N PHE A 33 -4.43 -6.18 10.53
CA PHE A 33 -3.77 -4.88 10.45
C PHE A 33 -4.71 -3.79 9.92
N PHE A 34 -5.52 -4.06 8.89
CA PHE A 34 -6.44 -3.08 8.30
C PHE A 34 -7.84 -3.67 8.10
N LYS A 35 -8.76 -3.41 9.02
CA LYS A 35 -10.15 -3.90 8.95
C LYS A 35 -11.17 -2.86 8.45
N ALA A 36 -10.73 -1.62 8.22
CA ALA A 36 -11.61 -0.53 7.80
C ALA A 36 -11.87 -0.55 6.29
N THR A 37 -12.33 -1.68 5.78
CA THR A 37 -12.73 -1.90 4.37
C THR A 37 -14.08 -2.62 4.37
N ARG A 38 -14.79 -2.58 3.23
CA ARG A 38 -16.09 -3.28 3.13
C ARG A 38 -15.94 -4.81 3.12
N VAL A 39 -14.82 -5.31 2.59
CA VAL A 39 -14.52 -6.74 2.43
C VAL A 39 -13.14 -7.00 3.03
N PRO A 40 -13.01 -7.14 4.36
CA PRO A 40 -11.72 -7.42 4.97
C PRO A 40 -11.26 -8.85 4.64
N GLU A 41 -10.02 -9.00 4.15
CA GLU A 41 -9.44 -10.31 3.80
C GLU A 41 -8.32 -10.71 4.77
N ILE A 42 -8.26 -12.00 5.11
CA ILE A 42 -7.17 -12.59 5.90
C ILE A 42 -6.04 -13.07 4.98
N LEU A 43 -4.86 -13.31 5.55
CA LEU A 43 -3.64 -13.69 4.82
C LEU A 43 -3.16 -12.57 3.89
N GLY A 44 -3.18 -11.34 4.38
CA GLY A 44 -2.62 -10.18 3.67
C GLY A 44 -1.23 -9.79 4.17
N MET A 45 -0.70 -8.71 3.61
CA MET A 45 0.57 -8.12 4.05
C MET A 45 0.39 -7.24 5.30
N SER A 46 1.42 -7.11 6.14
CA SER A 46 1.42 -6.11 7.22
C SER A 46 1.85 -4.72 6.74
N HIS A 47 1.43 -3.66 7.43
CA HIS A 47 1.87 -2.28 7.09
C HIS A 47 3.40 -2.14 7.13
N SER A 48 4.04 -2.68 8.17
CA SER A 48 5.50 -2.58 8.34
C SER A 48 6.25 -3.23 7.19
N GLU A 49 5.79 -4.39 6.74
CA GLU A 49 6.37 -5.09 5.60
C GLU A 49 6.24 -4.25 4.33
N PHE A 50 5.05 -3.74 4.03
CA PHE A 50 4.83 -2.86 2.88
C PHE A 50 5.75 -1.63 2.91
N ILE A 51 5.84 -0.93 4.05
CA ILE A 51 6.69 0.27 4.20
C ILE A 51 8.17 -0.07 3.98
N ILE A 52 8.67 -1.17 4.57
CA ILE A 52 10.05 -1.61 4.38
C ILE A 52 10.32 -1.86 2.89
N ARG A 53 9.38 -2.48 2.17
CA ARG A 53 9.50 -2.74 0.73
C ARG A 53 9.46 -1.46 -0.08
N LEU A 54 8.51 -0.58 0.18
CA LEU A 54 8.39 0.71 -0.49
C LEU A 54 9.67 1.54 -0.35
N ARG A 55 10.26 1.60 0.86
CA ARG A 55 11.52 2.31 1.11
C ARG A 55 12.73 1.68 0.38
N SER A 56 12.67 0.38 0.13
CA SER A 56 13.72 -0.37 -0.61
C SER A 56 13.69 -0.16 -2.12
N VAL A 57 12.61 0.42 -2.66
CA VAL A 57 12.48 0.82 -4.06
C VAL A 57 13.51 1.92 -4.33
N SER A 58 14.33 1.71 -5.36
CA SER A 58 15.35 2.67 -5.75
C SER A 58 14.74 3.89 -6.45
N LYS A 59 13.82 3.62 -7.39
CA LYS A 59 13.04 4.59 -8.13
C LYS A 59 11.66 4.02 -8.43
N LEU A 60 10.62 4.76 -8.07
CA LEU A 60 9.25 4.49 -8.43
C LEU A 60 8.98 5.16 -9.78
N ASN A 61 8.61 4.38 -10.79
CA ASN A 61 8.35 4.91 -12.14
C ASN A 61 6.93 5.43 -12.30
N ALA A 62 6.02 5.08 -11.39
CA ALA A 62 4.63 5.48 -11.51
C ALA A 62 4.46 7.01 -11.46
N VAL A 63 3.54 7.52 -12.27
CA VAL A 63 3.11 8.94 -12.27
C VAL A 63 1.82 9.15 -11.48
N TYR A 64 1.20 8.06 -11.04
CA TYR A 64 -0.05 8.03 -10.32
C TYR A 64 -0.02 6.96 -9.23
N PHE A 65 -0.54 7.31 -8.05
CA PHE A 65 -0.77 6.39 -6.95
C PHE A 65 -2.08 6.77 -6.24
N ASP A 66 -2.97 5.81 -6.02
CA ASP A 66 -4.12 5.99 -5.14
C ASP A 66 -4.23 4.87 -4.07
N PHE A 67 -5.03 5.18 -3.06
CA PHE A 67 -5.48 4.23 -2.05
C PHE A 67 -7.01 4.15 -2.18
N VAL A 68 -7.56 2.94 -2.32
CA VAL A 68 -9.01 2.72 -2.52
C VAL A 68 -9.60 1.82 -1.44
N GLU A 69 -10.93 1.76 -1.36
CA GLU A 69 -11.70 0.89 -0.44
C GLU A 69 -11.51 1.10 1.07
N TYR A 70 -10.86 2.18 1.49
CA TYR A 70 -11.00 2.65 2.87
C TYR A 70 -12.47 3.02 3.16
N CYS A 71 -13.02 2.47 4.24
CA CYS A 71 -14.40 2.65 4.66
C CYS A 71 -14.47 3.37 6.02
N PRO A 72 -14.67 4.70 6.04
CA PRO A 72 -14.74 5.49 7.27
C PRO A 72 -15.85 5.08 8.24
N GLU A 73 -16.97 4.58 7.71
CA GLU A 73 -18.12 4.13 8.50
C GLU A 73 -17.78 2.93 9.40
N ILE A 74 -16.78 2.14 9.02
CA ILE A 74 -16.29 0.97 9.78
C ILE A 74 -15.17 1.38 10.75
N ASP A 75 -14.45 2.48 10.48
CA ASP A 75 -13.30 2.95 11.27
C ASP A 75 -13.69 3.88 12.43
N LEU A 76 -14.35 3.33 13.44
CA LEU A 76 -14.71 4.07 14.65
C LEU A 76 -13.46 4.68 15.33
N GLY A 77 -13.45 6.01 15.45
CA GLY A 77 -12.32 6.76 16.01
C GLY A 77 -11.18 7.05 15.02
N TYR A 78 -11.38 6.73 13.74
CA TYR A 78 -10.44 7.02 12.64
C TYR A 78 -9.05 6.45 12.88
N THR A 79 -8.97 5.24 13.43
CA THR A 79 -7.68 4.61 13.76
C THR A 79 -6.97 4.17 12.50
N HIS A 80 -7.69 3.49 11.59
CA HIS A 80 -7.16 3.10 10.29
C HIS A 80 -6.94 4.29 9.37
N GLY A 81 -7.76 5.33 9.43
CA GLY A 81 -7.56 6.58 8.72
C GLY A 81 -6.25 7.27 9.11
N LYS A 82 -5.87 7.25 10.40
CA LYS A 82 -4.55 7.76 10.85
C LYS A 82 -3.39 6.90 10.34
N ILE A 83 -3.59 5.59 10.22
CA ILE A 83 -2.59 4.69 9.60
C ILE A 83 -2.47 4.99 8.11
N LEU A 84 -3.60 5.12 7.40
CA LEU A 84 -3.65 5.46 5.98
C LEU A 84 -2.94 6.78 5.68
N THR A 85 -3.15 7.82 6.50
CA THR A 85 -2.41 9.09 6.37
C THR A 85 -0.89 8.90 6.47
N GLN A 86 -0.42 8.02 7.36
CA GLN A 86 1.00 7.70 7.44
C GLN A 86 1.50 6.95 6.20
N LEU A 87 0.72 6.01 5.66
CA LEU A 87 1.03 5.31 4.40
C LEU A 87 1.11 6.28 3.21
N ILE A 88 0.20 7.26 3.14
CA ILE A 88 0.23 8.31 2.11
C ILE A 88 1.55 9.09 2.16
N LEU A 89 2.03 9.44 3.37
CA LEU A 89 3.31 10.14 3.52
C LEU A 89 4.50 9.28 3.06
N GLU A 90 4.48 7.97 3.31
CA GLU A 90 5.50 7.05 2.80
C GLU A 90 5.51 6.98 1.26
N VAL A 91 4.33 6.96 0.64
CA VAL A 91 4.20 7.00 -0.83
C VAL A 91 4.71 8.34 -1.38
N ILE A 92 4.29 9.47 -0.82
CA ILE A 92 4.78 10.80 -1.22
C ILE A 92 6.31 10.86 -1.10
N SER A 93 6.87 10.34 0.01
CA SER A 93 8.31 10.25 0.19
C SER A 93 8.99 9.43 -0.90
N ALA A 94 8.40 8.31 -1.32
CA ALA A 94 8.92 7.48 -2.41
C ALA A 94 8.88 8.22 -3.77
N PHE A 95 7.83 9.00 -4.05
CA PHE A 95 7.76 9.85 -5.25
C PHE A 95 8.86 10.93 -5.24
N ILE A 96 9.01 11.66 -4.13
CA ILE A 96 10.05 12.69 -3.99
C ILE A 96 11.44 12.09 -4.16
N LYS A 97 11.71 10.95 -3.52
CA LYS A 97 12.97 10.19 -3.67
C LYS A 97 13.23 9.80 -5.14
N SER A 98 12.18 9.58 -5.92
CA SER A 98 12.25 9.18 -7.32
C SER A 98 12.42 10.36 -8.30
N GLY A 99 12.46 11.60 -7.78
CA GLY A 99 12.70 12.81 -8.55
C GLY A 99 11.44 13.59 -8.94
N TYR A 100 10.28 13.24 -8.38
CA TYR A 100 9.05 14.02 -8.56
C TYR A 100 9.00 15.16 -7.52
N GLY A 101 9.11 16.41 -7.96
CA GLY A 101 9.10 17.60 -7.10
C GLY A 101 9.32 18.90 -7.88
#